data_AF-A0A350PH36-F1
#
_entry.id   AF-A0A350PH36-F1
#
_cell.length_a   1.000
_cell.length_b   1.000
_cell.length_c   1.000
_cell.angle_alpha   90.00
_cell.angle_beta   90.00
_cell.angle_gamma   90.00
#
_symmetry.space_group_name_H-M   'P 1'
#
loop_
_entity.id
_entity.type
_entity.pdbx_description
1 polymer ?
#
loop_
_entity_poly.entity_id
_entity_poly.type
_entity_poly.pdbx_seq_one_letter_code
_entity_poly.pdbx_strand_id
1 'polypeptide(L)'
;MSYDKRIELYGDDHGRVDYVQHVGNDLTVVNSARVSFGKEKAVLDEKDKRLIRYLIKHRHTSTLEHCSITFRFVVPLYVRSQHHRHRTWSYNEISRRYTDKGMEFYLPRVFRT
;
A
#
# COMPACT_ATOMS: atom_id res chain seq x y z
N MET A 1 15.92 10.31 -6.22
CA MET A 1 14.49 10.18 -6.57
C MET A 1 13.69 10.93 -5.52
N SER A 2 12.88 11.91 -5.95
CA SER A 2 11.91 12.59 -5.08
C SER A 2 10.61 11.80 -5.09
N TYR A 3 10.02 11.55 -3.92
CA TYR A 3 8.73 10.86 -3.79
C TYR A 3 7.71 11.85 -3.23
N ASP A 4 6.47 11.81 -3.73
CA ASP A 4 5.45 12.81 -3.40
C ASP A 4 5.08 12.83 -1.90
N LYS A 5 5.20 11.67 -1.23
CA LYS A 5 4.94 11.56 0.20
C LYS A 5 5.88 10.54 0.84
N ARG A 6 6.52 10.93 1.94
CA ARG A 6 7.36 10.09 2.78
C ARG A 6 6.88 10.13 4.22
N ILE A 7 6.94 8.98 4.89
CA ILE A 7 6.75 8.86 6.33
C ILE A 7 7.99 8.19 6.91
N GLU A 8 8.67 8.89 7.81
CA GLU A 8 9.79 8.33 8.58
C GLU A 8 9.26 7.37 9.65
N LEU A 9 9.99 6.27 9.84
CA LEU A 9 9.72 5.23 10.83
C LEU A 9 10.81 5.26 11.89
N TYR A 10 10.50 4.76 13.08
CA TYR A 10 11.43 4.48 14.17
C TYR A 10 12.23 5.65 14.78
N GLY A 11 12.30 6.81 14.11
CA GLY A 11 13.13 7.94 14.54
C GLY A 11 14.63 7.64 14.53
N ASP A 12 15.05 6.85 13.54
CA ASP A 12 16.42 6.37 13.31
C ASP A 12 17.08 6.93 12.05
N ASP A 13 16.46 7.94 11.40
CA ASP A 13 16.90 8.60 10.16
C ASP A 13 17.00 7.70 8.90
N HIS A 14 16.67 6.41 9.02
CA HIS A 14 16.82 5.43 7.94
C HIS A 14 15.48 4.79 7.55
N GLY A 15 14.74 4.31 8.55
CA GLY A 15 13.49 3.59 8.36
C GLY A 15 12.42 4.50 7.77
N ARG A 16 11.77 4.09 6.69
CA ARG A 16 10.76 4.92 6.02
C ARG A 16 9.81 4.13 5.13
N VAL A 17 8.69 4.76 4.81
CA VAL A 17 7.79 4.37 3.72
C VAL A 17 7.63 5.54 2.76
N ASP A 18 7.93 5.28 1.50
CA ASP A 18 7.77 6.23 0.41
C ASP A 18 6.55 5.80 -0.45
N TYR A 19 5.65 6.74 -0.73
CA TYR A 19 4.62 6.56 -1.77
C TYR A 19 5.29 6.65 -3.14
N VAL A 20 5.06 5.65 -3.99
CA VAL A 20 5.60 5.63 -5.36
C VAL A 20 4.52 6.00 -6.36
N GLN A 21 3.42 5.25 -6.38
CA GLN A 21 2.30 5.46 -7.29
C GLN A 21 1.07 4.66 -6.84
N HIS A 22 -0.11 4.96 -7.41
CA HIS A 22 -1.29 4.12 -7.30
C HIS A 22 -2.05 4.08 -8.64
N VAL A 23 -2.86 3.04 -8.83
CA VAL A 23 -3.80 2.90 -9.94
C VAL A 23 -5.21 2.84 -9.37
N GLY A 24 -6.12 3.58 -10.00
CA GLY A 24 -7.53 3.63 -9.61
C GLY A 24 -7.84 4.68 -8.54
N ASN A 25 -9.12 4.97 -8.38
CA ASN A 25 -9.65 5.90 -7.38
C ASN A 25 -11.05 5.43 -6.93
N ASP A 26 -11.75 6.23 -6.12
CA ASP A 26 -13.10 5.92 -5.67
C ASP A 26 -14.09 5.66 -6.82
N LEU A 27 -13.93 6.36 -7.95
CA LEU A 27 -14.77 6.15 -9.14
C LEU A 27 -14.47 4.80 -9.81
N THR A 28 -13.22 4.32 -9.78
CA THR A 28 -12.85 2.98 -10.25
C THR A 28 -13.60 1.90 -9.48
N VAL A 29 -13.66 2.01 -8.13
CA VAL A 29 -14.42 1.07 -7.29
C VAL A 29 -15.91 1.10 -7.63
N VAL A 30 -16.47 2.30 -7.78
CA VAL A 30 -17.89 2.49 -8.10
C VAL A 30 -18.24 1.92 -9.47
N ASN A 31 -17.43 2.20 -10.49
CA ASN A 31 -17.68 1.71 -11.85
C ASN A 31 -17.48 0.19 -11.95
N SER A 32 -16.49 -0.37 -11.25
CA SER A 32 -16.36 -1.84 -11.10
C SER A 32 -17.63 -2.46 -10.51
N ALA A 33 -18.21 -1.86 -9.46
CA ALA A 33 -19.45 -2.37 -8.89
C ALA A 33 -20.67 -2.19 -9.81
N ARG A 34 -20.73 -1.07 -10.56
CA ARG A 34 -21.87 -0.73 -11.42
C ARG A 34 -21.91 -1.52 -12.74
N VAL A 35 -20.79 -2.14 -13.12
CA VAL A 35 -20.73 -3.01 -14.32
C VAL A 35 -21.75 -4.15 -14.24
N SER A 36 -22.06 -4.66 -13.04
CA SER A 36 -23.09 -5.68 -12.82
C SER A 36 -24.50 -5.25 -13.24
N PHE A 37 -24.72 -3.94 -13.39
CA PHE A 37 -25.99 -3.35 -13.85
C PHE A 37 -25.85 -2.66 -15.22
N GLY A 38 -24.71 -2.83 -15.92
CA GLY A 38 -24.44 -2.18 -17.19
C GLY A 38 -24.38 -0.66 -17.12
N LYS A 39 -23.95 -0.10 -15.99
CA LYS A 39 -23.89 1.37 -15.77
C LYS A 39 -22.46 1.84 -15.54
N GLU A 40 -22.17 3.04 -15.99
CA GLU A 40 -20.89 3.73 -15.77
C GLU A 40 -21.14 5.18 -15.35
N LYS A 41 -20.20 5.75 -14.61
CA LYS A 41 -20.20 7.16 -14.23
C LYS A 41 -18.86 7.83 -14.55
N ALA A 42 -18.93 9.10 -14.93
CA ALA A 42 -17.78 9.96 -15.12
C ALA A 42 -17.41 10.77 -13.86
N VAL A 43 -18.37 10.99 -12.96
CA VAL A 43 -18.19 11.82 -11.75
C VAL A 43 -18.84 11.15 -10.54
N LEU A 44 -18.15 11.23 -9.41
CA LEU A 44 -18.59 10.68 -8.12
C LEU A 44 -19.62 11.60 -7.46
N ASP A 45 -20.72 11.04 -6.95
CA ASP A 45 -21.70 11.76 -6.13
C ASP A 45 -21.86 11.17 -4.71
N GLU A 46 -22.72 11.77 -3.89
CA GLU A 46 -22.98 11.29 -2.53
C GLU A 46 -23.67 9.91 -2.49
N LYS A 47 -24.41 9.52 -3.52
CA LYS A 47 -24.97 8.16 -3.63
C LYS A 47 -23.84 7.15 -3.85
N ASP A 48 -22.83 7.49 -4.63
CA ASP A 48 -21.67 6.64 -4.88
C ASP A 48 -20.79 6.48 -3.63
N LYS A 49 -20.58 7.54 -2.86
CA LYS A 49 -19.91 7.42 -1.54
C LYS A 49 -20.68 6.52 -0.57
N ARG A 50 -22.03 6.52 -0.63
CA ARG A 50 -22.85 5.56 0.13
C ARG A 50 -22.70 4.14 -0.41
N LEU A 51 -22.58 3.97 -1.73
CA LEU A 51 -22.35 2.68 -2.35
C LEU A 51 -21.00 2.08 -1.91
N ILE A 52 -19.90 2.83 -1.93
CA ILE A 52 -18.60 2.35 -1.44
C ILE A 52 -18.70 1.86 0.01
N ARG A 53 -19.33 2.67 0.89
CA ARG A 53 -19.56 2.29 2.29
C ARG A 53 -20.39 1.01 2.42
N TYR A 54 -21.42 0.85 1.58
CA TYR A 54 -22.23 -0.36 1.53
C TYR A 54 -21.39 -1.58 1.10
N LEU A 55 -20.60 -1.48 0.04
CA LEU A 55 -19.73 -2.56 -0.45
C LEU A 55 -18.77 -3.04 0.64
N ILE A 56 -18.10 -2.10 1.33
CA ILE A 56 -17.17 -2.41 2.43
C ILE A 56 -17.92 -3.06 3.59
N LYS A 57 -19.06 -2.49 4.02
CA LYS A 57 -19.88 -3.03 5.12
C LYS A 57 -20.31 -4.47 4.88
N HIS A 58 -20.61 -4.80 3.62
CA HIS A 58 -21.05 -6.14 3.21
C HIS A 58 -19.91 -7.02 2.68
N ARG A 59 -18.64 -6.60 2.85
CA ARG A 59 -17.44 -7.35 2.44
C ARG A 59 -17.43 -7.75 0.95
N HIS A 60 -18.01 -6.92 0.08
CA HIS A 60 -17.94 -7.10 -1.37
C HIS A 60 -16.60 -6.58 -1.91
N THR A 61 -15.51 -7.30 -1.60
CA THR A 61 -14.14 -6.81 -1.77
C THR A 61 -13.60 -6.87 -3.19
N SER A 62 -14.17 -7.69 -4.09
CA SER A 62 -13.73 -7.80 -5.49
C SER A 62 -13.67 -6.45 -6.21
N THR A 63 -14.63 -5.56 -5.91
CA THR A 63 -14.67 -4.20 -6.48
C THR A 63 -13.47 -3.34 -6.08
N LEU A 64 -12.82 -3.64 -4.96
CA LEU A 64 -11.63 -2.94 -4.46
C LEU A 64 -10.34 -3.44 -5.12
N GLU A 65 -10.34 -4.64 -5.70
CA GLU A 65 -9.15 -5.27 -6.32
C GLU A 65 -8.76 -4.62 -7.65
N HIS A 66 -9.60 -3.75 -8.20
CA HIS A 66 -9.28 -2.91 -9.35
C HIS A 66 -8.38 -1.72 -9.02
N CYS A 67 -8.07 -1.50 -7.75
CA CYS A 67 -7.13 -0.48 -7.29
C CYS A 67 -5.82 -1.14 -6.83
N SER A 68 -4.69 -0.50 -7.13
CA SER A 68 -3.37 -0.96 -6.66
C SER A 68 -2.54 0.21 -6.17
N ILE A 69 -1.59 -0.07 -5.27
CA ILE A 69 -0.67 0.93 -4.74
C ILE A 69 0.73 0.34 -4.65
N THR A 70 1.73 1.15 -5.01
CA THR A 70 3.13 0.80 -4.91
C THR A 70 3.79 1.65 -3.84
N PHE A 71 4.47 0.97 -2.92
CA PHE A 71 5.26 1.59 -1.87
C PHE A 71 6.71 1.14 -1.98
N ARG A 72 7.61 1.99 -1.48
CA ARG A 72 8.99 1.61 -1.19
C ARG A 72 9.18 1.62 0.33
N PHE A 73 9.58 0.48 0.86
CA PHE A 73 9.85 0.31 2.29
C PHE A 73 11.35 0.24 2.55
N VAL A 74 11.81 0.96 3.57
CA VAL A 74 13.11 0.74 4.21
C VAL A 74 12.83 0.30 5.64
N VAL A 75 13.02 -0.99 5.91
CA VAL A 75 12.69 -1.61 7.20
C VAL A 75 13.72 -2.69 7.55
N PRO A 76 13.87 -3.05 8.84
CA PRO A 76 14.74 -4.14 9.25
C PRO A 76 14.33 -5.49 8.65
N LEU A 77 15.29 -6.40 8.46
CA LEU A 77 15.05 -7.71 7.83
C LEU A 77 13.98 -8.55 8.54
N TYR A 78 13.86 -8.43 9.87
CA TYR A 78 12.84 -9.15 10.62
C TYR A 78 11.42 -8.59 10.39
N VAL A 79 11.27 -7.27 10.19
CA VAL A 79 9.99 -6.64 9.79
C VAL A 79 9.67 -6.99 8.34
N ARG A 80 10.68 -6.89 7.45
CA ARG A 80 10.57 -7.31 6.05
C ARG A 80 10.07 -8.74 5.92
N SER A 81 10.55 -9.65 6.78
CA SER A 81 10.13 -11.05 6.79
C SER A 81 8.65 -11.23 7.15
N GLN A 82 8.09 -10.35 7.99
CA GLN A 82 6.66 -10.32 8.30
C GLN A 82 5.85 -9.80 7.11
N HIS A 83 6.29 -8.74 6.44
CA HIS A 83 5.64 -8.23 5.21
C HIS A 83 5.49 -9.35 4.18
N HIS A 84 6.56 -10.10 3.92
CA HIS A 84 6.57 -11.18 2.92
C HIS A 84 5.59 -12.35 3.22
N ARG A 85 4.94 -12.38 4.39
CA ARG A 85 3.84 -13.32 4.67
C ARG A 85 2.54 -12.95 3.96
N HIS A 86 2.38 -11.71 3.53
CA HIS A 86 1.24 -11.25 2.73
C HIS A 86 1.42 -11.67 1.28
N ARG A 87 0.95 -12.89 0.96
CA ARG A 87 1.15 -13.58 -0.33
C ARG A 87 0.42 -12.93 -1.52
N THR A 88 -0.53 -12.05 -1.28
CA THR A 88 -1.27 -11.32 -2.33
C THR A 88 -0.52 -10.08 -2.81
N TRP A 89 0.62 -9.74 -2.23
CA TRP A 89 1.43 -8.59 -2.60
C TRP A 89 2.53 -8.99 -3.59
N SER A 90 3.01 -8.02 -4.35
CA SER A 90 4.17 -8.17 -5.23
C SER A 90 5.38 -7.48 -4.60
N TYR A 91 6.54 -8.15 -4.61
CA TYR A 91 7.76 -7.66 -3.97
C TYR A 91 8.93 -7.60 -4.94
N ASN A 92 9.77 -6.59 -4.75
CA ASN A 92 11.14 -6.55 -5.24
C ASN A 92 12.01 -6.01 -4.10
N GLU A 93 13.24 -6.51 -3.95
CA GLU A 93 14.13 -6.13 -2.88
C GLU A 93 15.58 -6.04 -3.39
N ILE A 94 16.33 -5.11 -2.80
CA ILE A 94 17.78 -5.03 -2.99
C ILE A 94 18.43 -6.33 -2.49
N SER A 95 19.02 -7.09 -3.40
CA SER A 95 19.70 -8.33 -3.05
C SER A 95 21.14 -8.09 -2.63
N ARG A 96 21.48 -8.51 -1.41
CA ARG A 96 22.86 -8.46 -0.88
C ARG A 96 23.83 -9.42 -1.58
N ARG A 97 23.34 -10.30 -2.44
CA ARG A 97 24.20 -11.11 -3.33
C ARG A 97 24.94 -10.27 -4.38
N TYR A 98 24.45 -9.06 -4.67
CA TYR A 98 25.00 -8.16 -5.68
C TYR A 98 25.41 -6.78 -5.13
N THR A 99 25.21 -6.51 -3.84
CA THR A 99 25.50 -5.21 -3.22
C THR A 99 25.96 -5.36 -1.78
N ASP A 100 27.24 -5.09 -1.53
CA ASP A 100 27.95 -5.30 -0.27
C ASP A 100 28.07 -4.03 0.61
N LYS A 101 27.77 -2.84 0.07
CA LYS A 101 27.87 -1.55 0.78
C LYS A 101 26.54 -1.07 1.36
N GLY A 102 26.61 -0.12 2.31
CA GLY A 102 25.43 0.57 2.87
C GLY A 102 24.55 -0.34 3.72
N MET A 103 25.15 -1.06 4.68
CA MET A 103 24.39 -1.76 5.71
C MET A 103 24.06 -0.78 6.82
N GLU A 104 22.77 -0.63 7.08
CA GLU A 104 22.21 0.16 8.16
C GLU A 104 21.49 -0.80 9.11
N PHE A 105 21.61 -0.55 10.41
CA PHE A 105 20.99 -1.38 11.44
C PHE A 105 20.01 -0.53 12.23
N TYR A 106 18.81 -1.06 12.42
CA TYR A 106 17.89 -0.47 13.38
C TYR A 106 18.36 -0.80 14.80
N LEU A 107 18.56 0.24 15.60
CA LEU A 107 18.94 0.15 17.01
C LEU A 107 17.83 0.80 17.85
N PRO A 108 17.01 0.01 18.58
CA PRO A 108 15.95 0.58 19.40
C PRO A 108 16.53 1.42 20.54
N ARG A 109 15.92 2.57 20.85
CA ARG A 109 16.35 3.43 21.98
C ARG A 109 16.18 2.74 23.33
N VAL A 110 15.16 1.90 23.45
CA VAL A 110 14.84 1.13 24.66
C VAL A 110 14.29 -0.23 24.23
N PHE A 111 14.69 -1.30 24.91
CA PHE A 111 14.10 -2.61 24.74
C PHE A 111 12.77 -2.69 25.49
N ARG A 112 11.77 -3.29 24.86
CA ARG A 112 10.52 -3.61 25.55
C ARG A 112 10.78 -4.76 26.52
N THR A 113 10.80 -4.45 27.81
CA THR A 113 10.82 -5.42 28.91
C THR A 113 9.43 -5.96 29.21
#